data_AF-A0A962MFZ3-F1
#
_entry.id   AF-A0A962MFZ3-F1
#
_cell.length_a   1.000
_cell.length_b   1.000
_cell.length_c   1.000
_cell.angle_alpha   90.00
_cell.angle_beta   90.00
_cell.angle_gamma   90.00
#
_symmetry.space_group_name_H-M   'P 1'
#
loop_
_entity.id
_entity.type
_entity.pdbx_description
1 polymer ?
#
loop_
_entity_poly.entity_id
_entity_poly.type
_entity_poly.pdbx_seq_one_letter_code
_entity_poly.pdbx_strand_id
1 'polypeptide(L)' 'DEPTGNLDAQIGRDVMALLNRLVAQEGVTLILVTHSQAVAQSANRILTLEQGQLAERAGDFAW' A
#
# COMPACT_ATOMS: atom_id res chain seq x y z
N ASP A 1 8.36 5.23 -3.41
CA ASP A 1 8.82 4.54 -2.21
C ASP A 1 8.26 5.31 -1.02
N GLU A 2 7.28 4.71 -0.35
CA GLU A 2 6.55 5.30 0.79
C GLU A 2 6.00 6.74 0.62
N PRO A 3 4.95 6.93 -0.21
CA PRO A 3 4.36 8.25 -0.44
C PRO A 3 3.74 8.91 0.80
N THR A 4 3.55 8.16 1.89
CA THR A 4 2.89 8.62 3.12
C THR A 4 3.79 8.63 4.34
N GLY A 5 5.07 8.24 4.24
CA GLY A 5 5.93 7.99 5.40
C GLY A 5 6.22 9.22 6.27
N ASN A 6 6.16 10.43 5.69
CA ASN A 6 6.40 11.70 6.39
C ASN A 6 5.14 12.59 6.46
N LEU A 7 3.97 12.02 6.17
CA LEU A 7 2.70 12.74 6.18
C LEU A 7 1.93 12.37 7.45
N ASP A 8 1.13 13.31 7.96
CA ASP A 8 0.18 12.96 9.01
C ASP A 8 -0.82 11.91 8.51
N ALA A 9 -1.42 11.17 9.43
CA ALA A 9 -2.31 10.06 9.10
C ALA A 9 -3.52 10.47 8.26
N GLN A 10 -3.96 11.73 8.32
CA GLN A 10 -5.08 12.23 7.51
C GLN A 10 -4.63 12.49 6.08
N ILE A 11 -3.53 13.23 5.88
CA ILE A 11 -2.98 13.51 4.56
C ILE A 11 -2.60 12.20 3.85
N GLY A 12 -2.03 11.23 4.59
CA GLY A 12 -1.72 9.91 4.03
C GLY A 12 -2.95 9.19 3.46
N ARG A 13 -4.11 9.30 4.12
CA ARG A 13 -5.39 8.74 3.61
C ARG A 13 -5.86 9.46 2.36
N ASP A 14 -5.78 10.78 2.33
CA ASP A 14 -6.24 11.58 1.20
C ASP A 14 -5.40 11.31 -0.07
N VAL A 15 -4.09 11.16 0.09
CA VAL A 15 -3.17 10.73 -0.99
C VAL A 15 -3.55 9.34 -1.51
N MET A 16 -3.78 8.38 -0.62
CA MET A 16 -4.19 7.03 -1.02
C MET A 16 -5.55 7.01 -1.73
N ALA A 17 -6.50 7.85 -1.31
CA ALA A 17 -7.79 7.98 -1.98
C ALA A 17 -7.65 8.52 -3.41
N LEU A 18 -6.74 9.49 -3.62
CA LEU A 18 -6.40 10.00 -4.95
C LEU A 18 -5.78 8.93 -5.85
N LEU A 19 -4.79 8.21 -5.33
CA LEU A 19 -4.10 7.15 -6.09
C LEU A 19 -5.06 6.01 -6.47
N ASN A 20 -5.92 5.57 -5.55
CA ASN A 20 -6.92 4.53 -5.81
C ASN A 20 -7.95 4.99 -6.85
N ARG A 21 -8.31 6.28 -6.85
CA ARG A 21 -9.20 6.84 -7.88
C ARG A 21 -8.55 6.83 -9.26
N LEU A 22 -7.26 7.18 -9.35
CA LEU A 22 -6.51 7.14 -10.60
C LEU A 22 -6.48 5.73 -11.19
N VAL A 23 -6.18 4.73 -10.36
CA VAL A 23 -6.22 3.29 -10.75
C VAL A 23 -7.60 2.92 -11.30
N ALA A 24 -8.67 3.30 -10.60
CA ALA A 24 -10.03 2.95 -11.00
C ALA A 24 -10.50 3.66 -12.28
N GLN A 25 -10.06 4.92 -12.50
CA GLN A 25 -10.51 5.74 -13.63
C GLN A 25 -9.68 5.51 -14.90
N GLU A 26 -8.36 5.35 -14.77
CA GLU A 26 -7.45 5.26 -15.90
C GLU A 26 -7.02 3.83 -16.22
N GLY A 27 -7.39 2.85 -15.38
CA GLY A 27 -7.03 1.44 -15.56
C GLY A 27 -5.53 1.17 -15.40
N VAL A 28 -4.81 2.07 -14.73
CA VAL A 28 -3.37 1.95 -14.47
C VAL A 28 -3.10 1.03 -13.29
N THR A 29 -1.92 0.40 -13.28
CA THR A 29 -1.49 -0.44 -12.14
C THR A 29 -0.66 0.39 -11.16
N LEU A 30 -1.03 0.37 -9.88
CA LEU A 30 -0.27 0.98 -8.79
C LEU A 30 0.53 -0.09 -8.04
N ILE A 31 1.85 0.08 -7.99
CA ILE A 31 2.72 -0.69 -7.10
C ILE A 31 3.13 0.24 -5.96
N LEU A 32 2.80 -0.15 -4.73
CA LEU A 32 3.06 0.64 -3.53
C LEU A 32 3.96 -0.14 -2.58
N VAL A 33 5.06 0.50 -2.17
CA VAL A 33 5.95 0.02 -1.11
C VAL A 33 5.62 0.83 0.15
N THR A 34 5.33 0.14 1.25
CA THR A 34 4.99 0.76 2.54
C THR A 34 5.28 -0.19 3.69
N HIS A 35 5.73 0.36 4.82
CA HIS A 35 5.73 -0.31 6.13
C HIS A 35 4.41 -0.18 6.90
N SER A 36 3.44 0.61 6.41
CA SER A 36 2.17 0.84 7.09
C SER A 36 1.13 -0.23 6.76
N GLN A 37 0.69 -0.99 7.76
CA GLN A 37 -0.34 -2.02 7.59
C GLN A 37 -1.67 -1.42 7.11
N ALA A 38 -2.06 -0.26 7.63
CA ALA A 38 -3.31 0.39 7.24
C ALA A 38 -3.33 0.76 5.75
N VAL A 39 -2.18 1.18 5.21
CA VAL A 39 -2.02 1.48 3.78
C VAL A 39 -1.99 0.18 2.97
N ALA A 40 -1.21 -0.83 3.42
CA ALA A 40 -1.13 -2.12 2.73
C ALA A 40 -2.50 -2.81 2.62
N GLN A 41 -3.33 -2.76 3.67
CA GLN A 41 -4.69 -3.32 3.68
C GLN A 41 -5.64 -2.69 2.65
N SER A 42 -5.31 -1.52 2.10
CA SER A 42 -6.11 -0.90 1.03
C SER A 42 -5.82 -1.46 -0.37
N ALA A 43 -4.74 -2.25 -0.53
CA ALA A 43 -4.35 -2.82 -1.80
C ALA A 43 -5.13 -4.10 -2.14
N ASN A 44 -5.27 -4.39 -3.44
CA ASN A 44 -5.91 -5.63 -3.90
C ASN A 44 -5.05 -6.87 -3.63
N ARG A 45 -3.72 -6.70 -3.61
CA ARG A 45 -2.73 -7.75 -3.36
C ARG A 45 -1.63 -7.18 -2.48
N ILE A 46 -1.12 -8.02 -1.58
CA ILE A 46 -0.05 -7.64 -0.65
C ILE A 46 1.06 -8.69 -0.78
N LEU A 47 2.27 -8.18 -1.01
CA LEU A 47 3.50 -8.98 -1.03
C LEU A 47 4.39 -8.49 0.11
N THR A 48 4.88 -9.41 0.93
CA THR A 48 5.85 -9.11 1.98
C THR A 48 7.26 -9.38 1.46
N LEU A 49 8.15 -8.41 1.58
CA LEU A 49 9.57 -8.58 1.31
C LEU A 49 10.30 -8.89 2.62
N GLU A 50 10.78 -10.13 2.78
CA GLU A 50 11.50 -10.59 3.96
C GLU A 50 12.83 -11.22 3.53
N GLN A 51 13.94 -10.75 4.08
CA GLN A 51 15.29 -11.24 3.75
C GLN A 51 15.60 -11.28 2.23
N GLY A 52 15.08 -10.31 1.48
CA GLY A 52 15.26 -10.22 0.02
C GLY A 52 14.37 -11.17 -0.79
N GLN A 53 13.42 -11.86 -0.16
CA GLN A 53 12.46 -12.74 -0.81
C GLN A 53 11.03 -12.19 -0.71
N LEU A 54 10.29 -12.28 -1.81
CA LEU A 54 8.87 -11.90 -1.84
C LEU A 54 8.00 -13.10 -1.50
N ALA A 55 7.08 -12.91 -0.55
CA ALA A 55 6.07 -13.90 -0.19
C ALA A 55 4.67 -13.27 -0.25
N GLU A 56 3.71 -13.99 -0.84
CA GLU A 56 2.29 -13.65 -0.80
C GLU A 56 1.68 -14.29 0.45
N ARG A 57 1.35 -13.48 1.47
CA ARG A 57 0.68 -13.96 2.69
C ARG A 57 -0.80 -13.57 2.64
N ALA A 58 -1.69 -14.56 2.79
CA ALA A 58 -3.13 -14.36 2.86
C ALA A 58 -3.58 -14.31 4.32
N GLY A 59 -4.01 -13.13 4.78
CA GLY A 59 -4.58 -12.94 6.13
C GLY A 59 -3.54 -13.02 7.25
N ASP A 60 -3.69 -12.14 8.24
CA ASP A 60 -2.90 -12.06 9.47
C ASP A 60 -1.44 -11.64 9.33
N PHE A 61 -1.25 -10.34 9.12
CA PHE A 61 0.03 -9.67 9.32
C PHE A 61 0.22 -9.39 10.82
N ALA A 62 0.86 -10.32 11.53
CA ALA A 62 1.41 -10.07 12.85
C ALA A 62 2.83 -9.55 12.70
N TRP A 63 3.06 -8.29 13.11
CA TRP A 63 4.38 -7.68 13.26
C TRP A 63 4.53 -7.22 14.70
#